data_AF-A0A1E1KDX8-F1
#
_entry.id   AF-A0A1E1KDX8-F1
#
_cell.length_a   1.000
_cell.length_b   1.000
_cell.length_c   1.000
_cell.angle_alpha   90.00
_cell.angle_beta   90.00
_cell.angle_gamma   90.00
#
_symmetry.space_group_name_H-M   'P 1'
#
loop_
_entity.id
_entity.type
_entity.pdbx_description
1 polymer ?
#
loop_
_entity_poly.entity_id
_entity_poly.type
_entity_poly.pdbx_seq_one_letter_code
_entity_poly.pdbx_strand_id
1 'polypeptide(L)'
;MLANINLLALSLLAGTALAAPPKPPHAGTGVNDPAYRWSVTDWSAGCGRAGCYYYFNISAPAYKHIPAFSAYCSGAPEDKFSKPCGVNDKLPGNRGVSAHLLEAEQGTGAHIEVSFQWSKLDMPSTYYNYTGNATTIYNQFVAPLQKFTITPSSAFGVA
;
A
#
# COMPACT_ATOMS: atom_id res chain seq x y z
N MET A 1 -47.37 -53.04 -4.92
CA MET A 1 -47.90 -52.27 -6.07
C MET A 1 -48.39 -50.94 -5.50
N LEU A 2 -47.95 -49.75 -5.90
CA LEU A 2 -47.20 -49.30 -7.07
C LEU A 2 -46.16 -48.24 -6.65
N ALA A 3 -45.01 -48.25 -7.32
CA ALA A 3 -44.12 -47.10 -7.43
C ALA A 3 -44.43 -46.39 -8.76
N ASN A 4 -44.41 -45.05 -8.78
CA ASN A 4 -44.36 -44.21 -9.99
C ASN A 4 -43.71 -42.86 -9.59
N ILE A 5 -42.44 -42.63 -9.90
CA ILE A 5 -41.84 -41.97 -11.09
C ILE A 5 -41.83 -40.42 -11.01
N ASN A 6 -40.59 -39.92 -10.81
CA ASN A 6 -39.92 -38.69 -11.29
C ASN A 6 -40.71 -37.41 -11.60
N LEU A 7 -40.22 -36.30 -11.02
CA LEU A 7 -40.07 -35.03 -11.74
C LEU A 7 -38.75 -34.33 -11.38
N LEU A 8 -38.01 -34.01 -12.44
CA LEU A 8 -36.78 -33.21 -12.51
C LEU A 8 -37.03 -31.75 -12.13
N ALA A 9 -36.04 -31.11 -11.49
CA ALA A 9 -35.39 -29.88 -11.97
C ALA A 9 -34.39 -29.36 -10.91
N LEU A 10 -33.08 -29.62 -11.12
CA LEU A 10 -32.02 -28.86 -10.46
C LEU A 10 -31.77 -27.58 -11.29
N SER A 11 -32.29 -26.45 -10.85
CA SER A 11 -32.00 -25.14 -11.42
C SER A 11 -30.67 -24.61 -10.86
N LEU A 12 -29.60 -24.69 -11.64
CA LEU A 12 -28.35 -23.96 -11.39
C LEU A 12 -28.58 -22.47 -11.72
N LEU A 13 -28.74 -21.62 -10.70
CA LEU A 13 -28.55 -20.19 -10.87
C LEU A 13 -27.05 -19.89 -10.90
N ALA A 14 -26.49 -19.79 -12.11
CA ALA A 14 -25.19 -19.18 -12.31
C ALA A 14 -25.33 -17.66 -12.10
N GLY A 15 -25.12 -17.21 -10.86
CA GLY A 15 -25.01 -15.79 -10.54
C GLY A 15 -23.72 -15.24 -11.14
N THR A 16 -23.82 -14.51 -12.24
CA THR A 16 -22.71 -13.69 -12.75
C THR A 16 -22.55 -12.49 -11.81
N ALA A 17 -21.55 -12.54 -10.93
CA ALA A 17 -21.16 -11.39 -10.13
C ALA A 17 -20.60 -10.31 -11.07
N LEU A 18 -21.42 -9.31 -11.39
CA LEU A 18 -20.96 -8.09 -12.04
C LEU A 18 -20.09 -7.35 -11.02
N ALA A 19 -18.76 -7.42 -11.19
CA ALA A 19 -17.85 -6.56 -10.46
C ALA A 19 -18.21 -5.11 -10.79
N ALA A 20 -18.65 -4.35 -9.78
CA ALA A 20 -18.95 -2.94 -9.96
C ALA A 20 -17.67 -2.20 -10.41
N PRO A 21 -17.74 -1.27 -11.38
CA PRO A 21 -16.59 -0.50 -11.79
C PRO A 21 -16.04 0.28 -10.58
N PRO A 22 -14.72 0.34 -10.39
CA PRO A 22 -14.12 1.12 -9.31
C PRO A 22 -14.63 2.56 -9.44
N LYS A 23 -15.25 3.09 -8.38
CA LYS A 23 -15.71 4.48 -8.36
C LYS A 23 -14.48 5.38 -8.55
N PRO A 24 -14.54 6.39 -9.44
CA PRO A 24 -13.44 7.32 -9.59
C PRO A 24 -13.16 7.99 -8.24
N PRO A 25 -11.89 8.14 -7.85
CA PRO A 25 -11.54 8.73 -6.57
C PRO A 25 -12.07 10.17 -6.48
N HIS A 26 -12.55 10.55 -5.29
CA HIS A 26 -13.10 11.88 -4.99
C HIS A 26 -12.14 13.00 -5.42
N ALA A 27 -12.66 14.09 -6.02
CA ALA A 27 -11.85 15.25 -6.41
C ALA A 27 -11.03 15.80 -5.23
N GLY A 28 -9.74 16.08 -5.45
CA GLY A 28 -8.78 16.48 -4.40
C GLY A 28 -7.98 15.33 -3.81
N THR A 29 -7.63 14.35 -4.65
CA THR A 29 -7.06 13.04 -4.31
C THR A 29 -5.66 13.05 -3.72
N GLY A 30 -4.95 14.18 -3.53
CA GLY A 30 -3.54 14.16 -3.11
C GLY A 30 -2.55 13.43 -4.06
N VAL A 31 -3.05 12.81 -5.13
CA VAL A 31 -2.26 12.12 -6.15
C VAL A 31 -1.61 13.16 -7.05
N ASN A 32 -0.30 13.03 -7.26
CA ASN A 32 0.54 13.96 -8.00
C ASN A 32 0.43 15.42 -7.49
N ASP A 33 -0.02 15.60 -6.25
CA ASP A 33 -0.17 16.91 -5.62
C ASP A 33 1.12 17.25 -4.87
N PRO A 34 1.90 18.25 -5.30
CA PRO A 34 3.16 18.59 -4.66
C PRO A 34 3.00 19.11 -3.22
N ALA A 35 1.78 19.48 -2.81
CA ALA A 35 1.47 19.85 -1.44
C ALA A 35 1.22 18.64 -0.52
N TYR A 36 1.02 17.44 -1.08
CA TYR A 36 0.85 16.19 -0.32
C TYR A 36 2.02 15.24 -0.55
N ARG A 37 3.01 15.35 0.34
CA ARG A 37 4.25 14.57 0.28
C ARG A 37 4.45 13.77 1.55
N TRP A 38 4.88 12.53 1.39
CA TRP A 38 5.28 11.68 2.50
C TRP A 38 6.77 11.88 2.76
N SER A 39 7.12 12.22 3.99
CA SER A 39 8.50 12.42 4.40
C SER A 39 9.10 11.09 4.82
N VAL A 40 10.19 10.70 4.16
CA VAL A 40 10.98 9.52 4.50
C VAL A 40 12.26 9.96 5.22
N THR A 41 12.53 9.36 6.37
CA THR A 41 13.76 9.59 7.14
C THR A 41 14.41 8.27 7.53
N ASP A 42 15.69 8.35 7.91
CA ASP A 42 16.47 7.20 8.36
C ASP A 42 16.49 6.08 7.31
N TRP A 43 16.48 6.48 6.03
CA TRP A 43 16.55 5.54 4.92
C TRP A 43 17.86 4.76 4.98
N SER A 44 17.75 3.45 5.00
CA SER A 44 18.85 2.54 4.78
C SER A 44 18.39 1.39 3.90
N ALA A 45 19.06 1.21 2.77
CA ALA A 45 18.91 0.02 1.96
C ALA A 45 20.27 -0.56 1.58
N GLY A 46 20.33 -1.87 1.49
CA GLY A 46 21.54 -2.55 1.06
C GLY A 46 21.31 -3.93 0.50
N CYS A 47 22.25 -4.40 -0.30
CA CYS A 47 22.32 -5.76 -0.79
C CYS A 47 23.65 -6.39 -0.37
N GLY A 48 23.59 -7.64 0.10
CA GLY A 48 24.74 -8.44 0.47
C GLY A 48 24.54 -9.91 0.09
N ARG A 49 25.43 -10.78 0.56
CA ARG A 49 25.35 -12.23 0.28
C ARG A 49 24.10 -12.90 0.84
N ALA A 50 23.49 -12.32 1.88
CA ALA A 50 22.31 -12.83 2.57
C ALA A 50 21.00 -12.20 2.07
N GLY A 51 21.01 -11.59 0.89
CA GLY A 51 19.88 -10.87 0.32
C GLY A 51 19.98 -9.35 0.51
N CYS A 52 18.93 -8.65 0.11
CA CYS A 52 18.83 -7.21 0.33
C CYS A 52 17.87 -6.89 1.47
N TYR A 53 17.97 -5.66 1.97
CA TYR A 53 17.11 -5.15 3.02
C TYR A 53 16.78 -3.68 2.78
N TYR A 54 15.74 -3.23 3.45
CA TYR A 54 15.45 -1.82 3.64
C TYR A 54 14.94 -1.57 5.06
N TYR A 55 15.17 -0.36 5.57
CA TYR A 55 14.42 0.20 6.68
C TYR A 55 14.35 1.73 6.58
N PHE A 56 13.25 2.30 7.07
CA PHE A 56 13.03 3.75 7.13
C PHE A 56 11.83 4.11 8.00
N ASN A 57 11.76 5.38 8.41
CA ASN A 57 10.57 6.01 8.95
C ASN A 57 9.85 6.78 7.84
N ILE A 58 8.51 6.73 7.82
CA ILE A 58 7.70 7.52 6.91
C ILE A 58 6.56 8.21 7.64
N SER A 59 6.27 9.44 7.27
CA SER A 59 5.14 10.19 7.83
C SER A 59 4.54 11.17 6.83
N ALA A 60 3.28 11.51 7.03
CA ALA A 60 2.63 12.61 6.32
C ALA A 60 1.66 13.33 7.26
N PRO A 61 1.55 14.67 7.17
CA PRO A 61 0.49 15.40 7.85
C PRO A 61 -0.86 15.07 7.22
N ALA A 62 -1.94 15.40 7.93
CA ALA A 62 -3.29 15.32 7.36
C ALA A 62 -3.39 16.31 6.19
N TYR A 63 -4.08 15.88 5.12
CA TYR A 63 -4.23 16.68 3.91
C TYR A 63 -5.64 16.56 3.35
N LYS A 64 -6.39 17.67 3.36
CA LYS A 64 -7.81 17.67 2.95
C LYS A 64 -8.60 16.61 3.74
N HIS A 65 -9.03 15.54 3.08
CA HIS A 65 -9.77 14.42 3.68
C HIS A 65 -8.90 13.19 3.99
N ILE A 66 -7.59 13.29 3.76
CA ILE A 66 -6.62 12.22 3.97
C ILE A 66 -6.04 12.35 5.38
N PRO A 67 -6.13 11.31 6.22
CA PRO A 67 -5.61 11.36 7.58
C PRO A 67 -4.09 11.41 7.60
N ALA A 68 -3.54 11.99 8.67
CA ALA A 68 -2.12 11.91 8.96
C ALA A 68 -1.71 10.46 9.26
N PHE A 69 -0.46 10.12 8.99
CA PHE A 69 0.12 8.84 9.40
C PHE A 69 1.61 8.97 9.74
N SER A 70 2.09 8.00 10.51
CA SER A 70 3.50 7.77 10.77
C SER A 70 3.72 6.27 10.89
N ALA A 71 4.78 5.73 10.29
CA ALA A 71 5.09 4.32 10.36
C ALA A 71 6.60 4.06 10.24
N TYR A 72 7.05 2.96 10.84
CA TYR A 72 8.36 2.37 10.61
C TYR A 72 8.23 1.18 9.66
N CYS A 73 8.96 1.20 8.56
CA CYS A 73 8.95 0.17 7.54
C CYS A 73 10.29 -0.55 7.50
N SER A 74 10.28 -1.88 7.44
CA SER A 74 11.48 -2.69 7.23
C SER A 74 11.14 -4.01 6.55
N GLY A 75 12.04 -4.51 5.72
CA GLY A 75 11.85 -5.80 5.03
C GLY A 75 13.01 -6.17 4.11
N ALA A 76 12.80 -7.22 3.32
CA ALA A 76 13.69 -7.71 2.28
C ALA A 76 12.92 -7.83 0.95
N PRO A 77 13.57 -7.73 -0.23
CA PRO A 77 12.87 -7.83 -1.51
C PRO A 77 12.48 -9.27 -1.89
N GLU A 78 12.96 -10.29 -1.15
CA GLU A 78 12.58 -11.70 -1.38
C GLU A 78 11.09 -11.95 -1.10
N ASP A 79 10.47 -11.01 -0.40
CA ASP A 79 9.04 -10.94 -0.23
C ASP A 79 8.42 -10.36 -1.51
N LYS A 80 7.89 -11.21 -2.41
CA LYS A 80 7.17 -10.81 -3.63
C LYS A 80 5.96 -9.86 -3.41
N PHE A 81 5.71 -9.44 -2.17
CA PHE A 81 4.55 -8.70 -1.73
C PHE A 81 4.97 -7.57 -0.78
N SER A 82 4.21 -6.47 -0.81
CA SER A 82 4.34 -5.40 0.15
C SER A 82 4.21 -5.90 1.58
N LYS A 83 5.16 -5.52 2.45
CA LYS A 83 5.15 -5.84 3.88
C LYS A 83 4.44 -4.76 4.68
N PRO A 84 3.57 -5.12 5.62
CA PRO A 84 3.01 -4.16 6.57
C PRO A 84 4.12 -3.49 7.39
N CYS A 85 4.06 -2.18 7.49
CA CYS A 85 4.90 -1.37 8.36
C CYS A 85 4.29 -1.28 9.76
N GLY A 86 5.13 -1.05 10.77
CA GLY A 86 4.68 -0.73 12.13
C GLY A 86 4.14 0.69 12.18
N VAL A 87 2.82 0.83 12.21
CA VAL A 87 2.18 2.15 12.30
C VAL A 87 2.37 2.73 13.71
N ASN A 88 2.86 3.96 13.78
CA ASN A 88 3.24 4.65 15.01
C ASN A 88 2.07 5.43 15.62
N ASP A 89 0.92 4.79 15.75
CA ASP A 89 -0.21 5.37 16.46
C ASP A 89 -0.93 4.35 17.34
N LYS A 90 -1.64 4.89 18.33
CA LYS A 90 -2.44 4.10 19.27
C LYS A 90 -3.93 4.13 18.89
N LEU A 91 -4.24 4.54 17.67
CA LEU A 91 -5.62 4.75 17.24
C LEU A 91 -6.22 3.42 16.77
N PRO A 92 -7.56 3.32 16.68
CA PRO A 92 -8.20 2.14 16.12
C PRO A 92 -7.56 1.83 14.76
N GLY A 93 -7.26 0.57 14.48
CA GLY A 93 -6.50 0.09 13.31
C GLY A 93 -7.21 0.27 11.96
N ASN A 94 -7.85 1.41 11.73
CA ASN A 94 -8.52 1.76 10.49
C ASN A 94 -7.55 2.29 9.42
N ARG A 95 -6.24 2.12 9.62
CA ARG A 95 -5.22 2.49 8.65
C ARG A 95 -4.00 1.58 8.73
N GLY A 96 -3.30 1.48 7.61
CA GLY A 96 -2.09 0.68 7.46
C GLY A 96 -1.15 1.32 6.47
N VAL A 97 0.14 1.13 6.69
CA VAL A 97 1.20 1.44 5.72
C VAL A 97 1.85 0.13 5.35
N SER A 98 2.17 -0.06 4.08
CA SER A 98 3.00 -1.16 3.63
C SER A 98 4.09 -0.66 2.68
N ALA A 99 5.20 -1.38 2.62
CA ALA A 99 6.33 -1.02 1.79
C ALA A 99 6.88 -2.25 1.05
N HIS A 100 7.44 -2.00 -0.12
CA HIS A 100 8.04 -3.01 -0.98
C HIS A 100 9.27 -2.43 -1.65
N LEU A 101 10.43 -3.01 -1.38
CA LEU A 101 11.64 -2.73 -2.15
C LEU A 101 11.53 -3.51 -3.46
N LEU A 102 11.33 -2.80 -4.56
CA LEU A 102 11.24 -3.40 -5.88
C LEU A 102 12.60 -3.97 -6.28
N GLU A 103 12.58 -5.01 -7.11
CA GLU A 103 13.80 -5.56 -7.71
C GLU A 103 14.55 -4.43 -8.42
N ALA A 104 15.81 -4.23 -8.04
CA ALA A 104 16.64 -3.22 -8.68
C ALA A 104 17.20 -3.77 -9.98
N GLU A 105 17.03 -3.00 -11.06
CA GLU A 105 17.90 -3.15 -12.22
C GLU A 105 19.32 -2.72 -11.82
N GLN A 106 20.32 -3.45 -12.31
CA GLN A 106 21.69 -3.24 -11.87
C GLN A 106 22.16 -1.82 -12.25
N GLY A 107 22.49 -1.00 -11.24
CA GLY A 107 22.95 0.37 -11.44
C GLY A 107 21.85 1.45 -11.43
N THR A 108 20.57 1.10 -11.23
CA THR A 108 19.47 2.08 -11.20
C THR A 108 19.14 2.61 -9.80
N GLY A 109 19.74 2.02 -8.76
CA GLY A 109 19.55 2.39 -7.36
C GLY A 109 18.48 1.55 -6.66
N ALA A 110 18.06 1.98 -5.48
CA ALA A 110 17.03 1.31 -4.69
C ALA A 110 15.65 1.93 -4.97
N HIS A 111 14.72 1.12 -5.47
CA HIS A 111 13.38 1.54 -5.82
C HIS A 111 12.39 1.09 -4.75
N ILE A 112 11.80 2.05 -4.04
CA ILE A 112 10.83 1.77 -2.98
C ILE A 112 9.42 2.14 -3.44
N GLU A 113 8.48 1.22 -3.24
CA GLU A 113 7.05 1.47 -3.33
C GLU A 113 6.46 1.45 -1.91
N VAL A 114 5.59 2.41 -1.64
CA VAL A 114 4.88 2.52 -0.36
C VAL A 114 3.40 2.68 -0.64
N SER A 115 2.57 1.94 0.09
CA SER A 115 1.12 2.07 0.07
C SER A 115 0.60 2.52 1.42
N PHE A 116 -0.30 3.50 1.42
CA PHE A 116 -1.02 3.97 2.59
C PHE A 116 -2.51 3.72 2.38
N GLN A 117 -3.11 2.97 3.30
CA GLN A 117 -4.51 2.62 3.26
C GLN A 117 -5.22 3.09 4.53
N TRP A 118 -6.46 3.55 4.40
CA TRP A 118 -7.35 3.78 5.54
C TRP A 118 -8.83 3.54 5.18
N SER A 119 -9.64 3.28 6.20
CA SER A 119 -11.09 3.17 6.11
C SER A 119 -11.78 4.18 7.01
N LYS A 120 -13.04 4.50 6.68
CA LYS A 120 -13.88 5.33 7.55
C LYS A 120 -14.44 4.49 8.69
N LEU A 121 -14.50 5.05 9.89
CA LEU A 121 -14.94 4.32 11.08
C LEU A 121 -16.44 3.95 11.03
N ASP A 122 -17.25 4.81 10.41
CA ASP A 122 -18.70 4.63 10.20
C ASP A 122 -19.03 3.77 8.98
N MET A 123 -18.06 3.57 8.08
CA MET A 123 -18.20 2.79 6.85
C MET A 123 -16.95 1.92 6.63
N PRO A 124 -16.79 0.81 7.38
CA PRO A 124 -15.58 0.00 7.31
C PRO A 124 -15.39 -0.73 5.97
N SER A 125 -16.47 -0.90 5.18
CA SER A 125 -16.40 -1.40 3.80
C SER A 125 -15.85 -0.36 2.82
N THR A 126 -15.82 0.92 3.21
CA THR A 126 -15.24 2.00 2.43
C THR A 126 -13.78 2.21 2.84
N TYR A 127 -12.87 1.95 1.91
CA TYR A 127 -11.44 2.17 2.12
C TYR A 127 -10.80 2.89 0.94
N TYR A 128 -9.71 3.60 1.24
CA TYR A 128 -8.90 4.34 0.30
C TYR A 128 -7.48 3.83 0.39
N ASN A 129 -6.81 3.65 -0.75
CA ASN A 129 -5.43 3.21 -0.83
C ASN A 129 -4.68 4.12 -1.80
N TYR A 130 -3.53 4.60 -1.35
CA TYR A 130 -2.66 5.50 -2.07
C TYR A 130 -1.31 4.83 -2.22
N THR A 131 -0.74 4.87 -3.41
CA THR A 131 0.57 4.31 -3.68
C THR A 131 1.50 5.42 -4.16
N GLY A 132 2.73 5.38 -3.67
CA GLY A 132 3.79 6.28 -4.08
C GLY A 132 5.12 5.55 -4.17
N ASN A 133 6.02 6.09 -5.00
CA ASN A 133 7.24 5.43 -5.39
C ASN A 133 8.41 6.43 -5.27
N ALA A 134 9.61 5.94 -4.97
CA ALA A 134 10.83 6.73 -5.07
C ALA A 134 12.01 5.88 -5.54
N THR A 135 12.90 6.51 -6.29
CA THR A 135 14.21 5.96 -6.63
C THR A 135 15.27 6.64 -5.78
N THR A 136 16.09 5.84 -5.12
CA THR A 136 17.08 6.27 -4.12
C THR A 136 18.38 5.51 -4.33
N ILE A 137 19.34 5.64 -3.41
CA ILE A 137 20.58 4.86 -3.44
C ILE A 137 20.56 3.74 -2.38
N TYR A 138 21.31 2.68 -2.65
CA TYR A 138 21.75 1.73 -1.63
C TYR A 138 22.86 2.38 -0.79
N ASN A 139 22.55 2.76 0.44
CA ASN A 139 23.41 3.55 1.33
C ASN A 139 23.90 2.78 2.56
N GLN A 140 23.93 1.45 2.48
CA GLN A 140 24.37 0.53 3.55
C GLN A 140 25.72 0.84 4.23
N PHE A 141 26.57 1.69 3.63
CA PHE A 141 27.86 2.11 4.17
C PHE A 141 28.04 3.65 4.18
N VAL A 142 26.96 4.41 4.00
CA VAL A 142 27.01 5.86 3.86
C VAL A 142 26.23 6.52 4.99
N ALA A 143 26.91 7.38 5.73
CA ALA A 143 26.30 8.29 6.71
C ALA A 143 26.43 9.75 6.24
N PRO A 144 25.50 10.65 6.61
CA PRO A 144 24.28 10.40 7.38
C PRO A 144 23.22 9.64 6.56
N LEU A 145 22.27 8.98 7.24
CA LEU A 145 21.14 8.32 6.58
C LEU A 145 20.32 9.35 5.79
N GLN A 146 19.84 8.92 4.62
CA GLN A 146 19.19 9.83 3.69
C GLN A 146 17.77 10.18 4.12
N LYS A 147 17.32 11.33 3.62
CA LYS A 147 15.96 11.81 3.73
C LYS A 147 15.47 12.18 2.34
N PHE A 148 14.24 11.84 2.02
CA PHE A 148 13.61 12.21 0.77
C PHE A 148 12.09 12.26 0.96
N THR A 149 11.38 12.58 -0.10
CA THR A 149 9.92 12.61 -0.07
C THR A 149 9.33 11.75 -1.17
N ILE A 150 8.21 11.13 -0.90
CA ILE A 150 7.39 10.42 -1.88
C ILE A 150 6.16 11.27 -2.17
N THR A 151 5.81 11.45 -3.44
CA THR A 151 4.50 11.99 -3.83
C THR A 151 3.64 10.82 -4.30
N PRO A 152 2.42 10.62 -3.77
CA PRO A 152 1.54 9.56 -4.22
C PRO A 152 1.28 9.68 -5.71
N SER A 153 1.48 8.60 -6.45
CA SER A 153 1.36 8.54 -7.92
C SER A 153 0.01 7.98 -8.36
N SER A 154 -0.63 7.18 -7.51
CA SER A 154 -1.94 6.60 -7.75
C SER A 154 -2.76 6.50 -6.46
N ALA A 155 -4.08 6.46 -6.64
CA ALA A 155 -4.99 6.16 -5.54
C ALA A 155 -6.24 5.46 -6.09
N PHE A 156 -6.81 4.59 -5.28
CA PHE A 156 -8.12 3.99 -5.53
C PHE A 156 -8.95 3.99 -4.24
N GLY A 157 -10.26 3.88 -4.40
CA GLY A 157 -11.18 3.75 -3.29
C GLY A 157 -12.29 2.75 -3.60
N VAL A 158 -12.69 2.01 -2.58
CA VAL A 158 -13.87 1.13 -2.62
C VAL A 158 -14.89 1.72 -1.65
N ALA A 159 -16.17 1.68 -2.02
CA ALA A 159 -17.27 2.25 -1.23
C ALA A 159 -18.46 1.30 -1.22
#